data_AF-A0A7C4IH44-F1
#
_entry.id   AF-A0A7C4IH44-F1
#
_cell.length_a   1.000
_cell.length_b   1.000
_cell.length_c   1.000
_cell.angle_alpha   90.00
_cell.angle_beta   90.00
_cell.angle_gamma   90.00
#
_symmetry.space_group_name_H-M   'P 1'
#
loop_
_entity.id
_entity.type
_entity.pdbx_description
1 polymer ?
#
loop_
_entity_poly.entity_id
_entity_poly.type
_entity_poly.pdbx_seq_one_letter_code
_entity_poly.pdbx_strand_id
1 'polypeptide(L)'
;MYLLFQLVQVTYWLALATWFGGVLFVAICAPVIFRTIGQARPLLPAVLSANLENQHASLLAGSVVAAILGVLVKVELGCAAALLATQVGQWVVADTTASDQRLAAIVRAALFVAATGIVIYDWRILWPRIVRLRRQYIDHADEPEIANPVREQFDACHRRSVSLMSLKLFLLLGMILFSGGIAYGRVIL
;
A
#
# COMPACT_ATOMS: atom_id res chain seq x y z
N MET A 1 5.77 30.69 -16.04
CA MET A 1 5.23 29.33 -16.29
C MET A 1 6.26 28.21 -16.08
N TYR A 2 7.51 28.39 -16.49
CA TYR A 2 8.57 27.37 -16.31
C TYR A 2 8.76 26.88 -14.86
N LEU A 3 8.89 27.80 -13.89
CA LEU A 3 9.04 27.44 -12.47
C LEU A 3 7.88 26.63 -11.91
N LEU A 4 6.64 26.95 -12.31
CA LEU A 4 5.43 26.22 -11.90
C LEU A 4 5.45 24.79 -12.43
N PHE A 5 5.81 24.61 -13.71
CA PHE A 5 5.93 23.30 -14.33
C PHE A 5 7.00 22.43 -13.65
N GLN A 6 8.18 23.00 -13.36
CA GLN A 6 9.22 22.30 -12.60
C GLN A 6 8.73 21.88 -11.21
N LEU A 7 8.04 22.76 -10.48
CA LEU A 7 7.53 22.45 -9.15
C LEU A 7 6.50 21.31 -9.19
N VAL A 8 5.60 21.31 -10.18
CA VAL A 8 4.64 20.23 -10.41
C VAL A 8 5.35 18.91 -10.72
N GLN A 9 6.37 18.92 -11.58
CA GLN A 9 7.14 17.71 -11.91
C GLN A 9 7.93 17.16 -10.72
N VAL A 10 8.63 18.01 -9.96
CA VAL A 10 9.38 17.59 -8.77
C VAL A 10 8.45 16.98 -7.75
N THR A 11 7.31 17.63 -7.49
CA THR A 11 6.30 17.14 -6.55
C THR A 11 5.71 15.80 -7.01
N TYR A 12 5.45 15.66 -8.32
CA TYR A 12 4.96 14.41 -8.92
C TYR A 12 5.93 13.26 -8.69
N TRP A 13 7.21 13.44 -9.05
CA TRP A 13 8.22 12.39 -8.90
C TRP A 13 8.51 12.06 -7.44
N LEU A 14 8.53 13.05 -6.56
CA LEU A 14 8.72 12.83 -5.12
C LEU A 14 7.56 12.02 -4.53
N ALA A 15 6.32 12.38 -4.84
CA ALA A 15 5.14 11.65 -4.36
C ALA A 15 5.10 10.22 -4.92
N LEU A 16 5.41 10.04 -6.21
CA LEU A 16 5.44 8.72 -6.86
C LEU A 16 6.55 7.83 -6.27
N ALA A 17 7.76 8.36 -6.10
CA ALA A 17 8.89 7.64 -5.52
C ALA A 17 8.62 7.27 -4.05
N THR A 18 8.02 8.18 -3.28
CA THR A 18 7.67 7.93 -1.87
C THR A 18 6.59 6.85 -1.76
N TRP A 19 5.57 6.90 -2.62
CA TRP A 19 4.51 5.90 -2.63
C TRP A 19 5.05 4.53 -3.05
N PHE A 20 5.75 4.45 -4.17
CA PHE A 20 6.35 3.20 -4.65
C PHE A 20 7.33 2.61 -3.63
N GLY A 21 8.26 3.44 -3.12
CA GLY A 21 9.25 3.04 -2.13
C GLY A 21 8.63 2.58 -0.82
N GLY A 22 7.58 3.25 -0.34
CA GLY A 22 6.86 2.84 0.88
C GLY A 22 6.19 1.48 0.76
N VAL A 23 5.54 1.22 -0.39
CA VAL A 23 4.92 -0.09 -0.65
C VAL A 23 5.98 -1.19 -0.76
N LEU A 24 7.06 -0.92 -1.50
CA LEU A 24 8.16 -1.87 -1.70
C LEU A 24 8.86 -2.19 -0.38
N PHE A 25 9.09 -1.17 0.45
CA PHE A 25 9.66 -1.32 1.79
C PHE A 25 8.83 -2.29 2.62
N VAL A 26 7.52 -2.10 2.71
CA VAL A 26 6.66 -2.99 3.51
C VAL A 26 6.62 -4.41 2.95
N ALA A 27 6.59 -4.56 1.61
CA ALA A 27 6.63 -5.87 0.97
C ALA A 27 7.88 -6.70 1.35
N ILE A 28 9.02 -6.02 1.56
CA ILE A 28 10.28 -6.65 1.96
C ILE A 28 10.37 -6.79 3.49
N CYS A 29 9.96 -5.77 4.24
CA CYS A 29 10.11 -5.76 5.70
C CYS A 29 9.17 -6.75 6.39
N ALA A 30 7.95 -6.95 5.91
CA ALA A 30 7.01 -7.88 6.53
C ALA A 30 7.60 -9.30 6.72
N PRO A 31 8.08 -10.01 5.67
CA PRO A 31 8.65 -11.36 5.85
C PRO A 31 9.90 -11.37 6.73
N VAL A 32 10.73 -10.31 6.68
CA VAL A 32 11.91 -10.18 7.56
C VAL A 32 11.49 -10.10 9.02
N ILE A 33 10.50 -9.27 9.34
CA ILE A 33 9.97 -9.11 10.71
C ILE A 33 9.43 -10.44 11.24
N PHE A 34 8.60 -11.15 10.45
CA PHE A 34 8.07 -12.46 10.85
C PHE A 34 9.18 -13.47 11.11
N ARG A 35 10.22 -13.52 10.25
CA ARG A 35 11.36 -14.42 10.42
C ARG A 35 12.17 -14.08 11.68
N THR A 36 12.52 -12.82 11.87
CA THR A 36 13.36 -12.39 13.01
C THR A 36 12.65 -12.57 14.35
N ILE A 37 11.37 -12.20 14.45
CA ILE A 37 10.59 -12.39 15.68
C ILE A 37 10.35 -13.88 15.94
N GLY A 38 10.11 -14.68 14.90
CA GLY A 38 10.01 -16.14 15.01
C GLY A 38 11.26 -16.78 15.61
N GLN A 39 12.45 -16.29 15.24
CA GLN A 39 13.72 -16.79 15.79
C GLN A 39 13.96 -16.35 17.24
N ALA A 40 13.49 -15.16 17.63
CA ALA A 40 13.68 -14.62 18.98
C ALA A 40 12.85 -15.33 20.07
N ARG A 41 11.81 -16.08 19.70
CA ARG A 41 10.88 -16.77 20.63
C ARG A 41 10.46 -15.92 21.84
N PRO A 42 9.89 -14.71 21.62
CA PRO A 42 9.48 -13.85 22.71
C PRO A 42 8.36 -14.51 23.53
N LEU A 43 8.50 -14.52 24.85
CA LEU A 43 7.44 -14.91 25.77
C LEU A 43 6.58 -13.66 26.05
N LEU A 44 5.29 -13.70 25.69
CA LEU A 44 4.36 -12.61 25.96
C LEU A 44 3.66 -12.87 27.29
N PRO A 45 3.88 -12.06 28.34
CA PRO A 45 3.30 -12.31 29.66
C PRO A 45 1.77 -12.13 29.72
N ALA A 46 1.17 -11.50 28.69
CA ALA A 46 -0.25 -11.15 28.66
C ALA A 46 -1.16 -12.19 27.98
N VAL A 47 -0.61 -13.28 27.44
CA VAL A 47 -1.38 -14.31 26.72
C VAL A 47 -1.21 -15.63 27.47
N LEU A 48 -2.09 -15.87 28.45
CA LEU A 48 -2.07 -17.05 29.33
C LEU A 48 -2.83 -18.26 28.76
N SER A 49 -3.28 -18.19 27.52
CA SER A 49 -3.99 -19.27 26.84
C SER A 49 -3.00 -20.39 26.47
N ALA A 50 -3.22 -21.59 27.02
CA ALA A 50 -2.37 -22.77 26.79
C ALA A 50 -2.31 -23.15 25.30
N ASN A 51 -3.32 -22.78 24.50
CA ASN A 51 -3.39 -23.09 23.08
C ASN A 51 -2.57 -22.11 22.20
N LEU A 52 -2.14 -20.96 22.74
CA LEU A 52 -1.34 -19.95 22.04
C LEU A 52 0.16 -20.06 22.32
N GLU A 53 0.61 -21.07 23.08
CA GLU A 53 2.00 -21.21 23.53
C GLU A 53 3.02 -21.15 22.39
N ASN A 54 2.68 -21.69 21.21
CA ASN A 54 3.51 -21.68 20.01
C ASN A 54 3.21 -20.52 19.03
N GLN A 55 2.27 -19.63 19.33
CA GLN A 55 1.82 -18.55 18.44
C GLN A 55 2.19 -17.13 18.91
N HIS A 56 2.84 -16.99 20.06
CA HIS A 56 3.25 -15.69 20.60
C HIS A 56 4.10 -14.86 19.61
N ALA A 57 5.03 -15.51 18.91
CA ALA A 57 5.90 -14.85 17.94
C ALA A 57 5.13 -14.31 16.72
N SER A 58 4.16 -15.07 16.19
CA SER A 58 3.37 -14.63 15.02
C SER A 58 2.39 -13.52 15.39
N LEU A 59 1.82 -13.55 16.60
CA LEU A 59 0.93 -12.50 17.11
C LEU A 59 1.67 -11.18 17.31
N LEU A 60 2.90 -11.22 17.87
CA LEU A 60 3.74 -10.03 18.03
C LEU A 60 4.22 -9.49 16.68
N ALA A 61 4.69 -10.35 15.78
CA ALA A 61 5.06 -9.92 14.43
C ALA A 61 3.87 -9.28 13.70
N GLY A 62 2.69 -9.88 13.84
CA GLY A 62 1.46 -9.37 13.27
C GLY A 62 1.06 -7.99 13.82
N SER A 63 1.25 -7.70 15.12
CA SER A 63 0.97 -6.36 15.66
C SER A 63 1.96 -5.31 15.16
N VAL A 64 3.25 -5.65 15.06
CA VAL A 64 4.28 -4.74 14.53
C VAL A 64 4.00 -4.41 13.06
N VAL A 65 3.77 -5.43 12.23
CA VAL A 65 3.46 -5.23 10.81
C VAL A 65 2.16 -4.45 10.63
N ALA A 66 1.14 -4.72 11.46
CA ALA A 66 -0.12 -3.96 11.43
C ALA A 66 0.08 -2.47 11.75
N ALA A 67 0.94 -2.15 12.73
CA ALA A 67 1.26 -0.75 13.05
C ALA A 67 1.97 -0.05 11.87
N ILE A 68 2.94 -0.72 11.24
CA ILE A 68 3.65 -0.21 10.06
C ILE A 68 2.67 0.02 8.90
N LEU A 69 1.79 -0.94 8.61
CA LEU A 69 0.76 -0.82 7.58
C LEU A 69 -0.20 0.35 7.84
N GLY A 70 -0.59 0.56 9.11
CA GLY A 70 -1.43 1.70 9.49
C GLY A 70 -0.79 3.06 9.22
N VAL A 71 0.54 3.17 9.38
CA VAL A 71 1.29 4.37 9.00
C VAL A 71 1.41 4.47 7.48
N LEU A 72 1.72 3.36 6.80
CA LEU A 72 1.83 3.32 5.34
C LEU A 72 0.55 3.83 4.68
N VAL A 73 -0.64 3.38 5.09
CA VAL A 73 -1.91 3.85 4.51
C VAL A 73 -2.05 5.37 4.58
N LYS A 74 -1.64 6.02 5.68
CA LYS A 74 -1.68 7.48 5.80
C LYS A 74 -0.72 8.16 4.82
N VAL A 75 0.49 7.61 4.67
CA VAL A 75 1.48 8.09 3.71
C VAL A 75 0.96 7.91 2.28
N GLU A 76 0.38 6.75 1.95
CA GLU A 76 -0.19 6.47 0.63
C GLU A 76 -1.32 7.43 0.26
N LEU A 77 -2.24 7.72 1.20
CA LEU A 77 -3.29 8.70 0.97
C LEU A 77 -2.74 10.10 0.76
N GLY A 78 -1.69 10.48 1.50
CA GLY A 78 -0.96 11.73 1.30
C GLY A 78 -0.32 11.81 -0.10
N CYS A 79 0.39 10.76 -0.52
CA CYS A 79 0.97 10.66 -1.85
C CYS A 79 -0.10 10.67 -2.95
N ALA A 80 -1.22 9.98 -2.75
CA ALA A 80 -2.33 9.94 -3.70
C ALA A 80 -2.94 11.34 -3.89
N ALA A 81 -3.14 12.09 -2.80
CA ALA A 81 -3.62 13.46 -2.87
C ALA A 81 -2.63 14.39 -3.59
N ALA A 82 -1.33 14.28 -3.29
CA ALA A 82 -0.29 15.06 -3.98
C ALA A 82 -0.20 14.72 -5.48
N LEU A 83 -0.27 13.43 -5.83
CA LEU A 83 -0.30 12.99 -7.22
C LEU A 83 -1.55 13.47 -7.95
N LEU A 84 -2.72 13.44 -7.31
CA LEU A 84 -3.94 13.99 -7.91
C LEU A 84 -3.78 15.48 -8.21
N ALA A 85 -3.28 16.26 -7.24
CA ALA A 85 -3.08 17.70 -7.41
C ALA A 85 -2.08 18.01 -8.55
N THR A 86 -0.97 17.28 -8.62
CA THR A 86 0.02 17.44 -9.69
C THR A 86 -0.51 16.99 -11.04
N GLN A 87 -1.32 15.93 -11.11
CA GLN A 87 -1.96 15.47 -12.34
C GLN A 87 -2.90 16.56 -12.88
N VAL A 88 -3.76 17.13 -12.02
CA VAL A 88 -4.65 18.26 -12.39
C VAL A 88 -3.82 19.48 -12.84
N GLY A 89 -2.73 19.80 -12.14
CA GLY A 89 -1.83 20.88 -12.51
C GLY A 89 -1.19 20.67 -13.89
N GLN A 90 -0.80 19.44 -14.24
CA GLN A 90 -0.27 19.11 -15.56
C GLN A 90 -1.31 19.34 -16.66
N TRP A 91 -2.58 19.02 -16.43
CA TRP A 91 -3.66 19.27 -17.41
C TRP A 91 -3.88 20.76 -17.68
N VAL A 92 -3.64 21.63 -16.70
CA VAL A 92 -3.79 23.09 -16.85
C VAL A 92 -2.58 23.72 -17.55
N VAL A 93 -1.38 23.21 -17.31
CA VAL A 93 -0.12 23.83 -17.77
C VAL A 93 0.43 23.24 -19.07
N ALA A 94 0.16 21.97 -19.39
CA ALA A 94 0.74 21.30 -20.55
C ALA A 94 -0.09 21.47 -21.83
N ASP A 95 0.58 21.75 -22.96
CA ASP A 95 -0.06 21.66 -24.28
C ASP A 95 -0.30 20.20 -24.61
N THR A 96 -1.56 19.78 -24.59
CA THR A 96 -1.93 18.40 -24.91
C THR A 96 -2.10 18.19 -26.41
N THR A 97 -1.57 19.05 -27.26
CA THR A 97 -1.86 19.09 -28.71
C THR A 97 -1.23 17.93 -29.48
N ALA A 98 -0.18 17.31 -28.94
CA ALA A 98 0.42 16.10 -29.52
C ALA A 98 -0.35 14.83 -29.15
N SER A 99 -0.79 14.07 -30.15
CA SER A 99 -1.50 12.78 -30.03
C SER A 99 -0.85 11.83 -29.01
N ASP A 100 0.47 11.65 -29.10
CA ASP A 100 1.19 10.65 -28.30
C ASP A 100 1.23 11.02 -26.81
N GLN A 101 1.23 12.32 -26.49
CA GLN A 101 1.23 12.81 -25.11
C GLN A 101 -0.15 12.62 -24.44
N ARG A 102 -1.24 12.70 -25.22
CA ARG A 102 -2.59 12.45 -24.72
C ARG A 102 -2.75 11.00 -24.26
N LEU A 103 -2.28 10.05 -25.07
CA LEU A 103 -2.38 8.63 -24.72
C LEU A 103 -1.60 8.32 -23.44
N ALA A 104 -0.37 8.82 -23.31
CA ALA A 104 0.42 8.66 -22.09
C ALA A 104 -0.25 9.30 -20.86
N ALA A 105 -0.90 10.46 -21.01
CA ALA A 105 -1.64 11.11 -19.92
C ALA A 105 -2.86 10.29 -19.47
N ILE A 106 -3.62 9.73 -20.43
CA ILE A 106 -4.78 8.88 -20.16
C ILE A 106 -4.35 7.60 -19.44
N VAL A 107 -3.32 6.92 -19.94
CA VAL A 107 -2.80 5.69 -19.32
C VAL A 107 -2.34 5.96 -17.89
N ARG A 108 -1.60 7.04 -17.63
CA ARG A 108 -1.18 7.43 -16.28
C ARG A 108 -2.36 7.72 -15.36
N ALA A 109 -3.37 8.44 -15.85
CA ALA A 109 -4.58 8.71 -15.07
C ALA A 109 -5.33 7.42 -14.73
N ALA A 110 -5.45 6.49 -15.69
CA ALA A 110 -6.08 5.19 -15.45
C ALA A 110 -5.31 4.34 -14.42
N LEU A 111 -3.97 4.27 -14.54
CA LEU A 111 -3.11 3.58 -13.57
C LEU A 111 -3.21 4.21 -12.17
N PHE A 112 -3.21 5.54 -12.09
CA PHE A 112 -3.38 6.28 -10.84
C PHE A 112 -4.73 5.99 -10.18
N VAL A 113 -5.82 6.04 -10.94
CA VAL A 113 -7.17 5.74 -10.43
C VAL A 113 -7.26 4.30 -9.96
N ALA A 114 -6.69 3.35 -10.70
CA ALA A 114 -6.64 1.95 -10.30
C ALA A 114 -5.83 1.75 -9.00
N ALA A 115 -4.63 2.33 -8.90
CA ALA A 115 -3.79 2.23 -7.70
C ALA A 115 -4.46 2.87 -6.47
N THR A 116 -5.05 4.05 -6.64
CA THR A 116 -5.80 4.76 -5.59
C THR A 116 -7.03 3.95 -5.17
N GLY A 117 -7.77 3.39 -6.13
CA GLY A 117 -8.92 2.53 -5.86
C GLY A 117 -8.55 1.30 -5.03
N ILE A 118 -7.40 0.67 -5.32
CA ILE A 118 -6.88 -0.44 -4.52
C ILE A 118 -6.57 0.00 -3.09
N VAL A 119 -5.91 1.15 -2.89
CA VAL A 119 -5.59 1.66 -1.55
C VAL A 119 -6.87 1.95 -0.76
N ILE A 120 -7.86 2.60 -1.38
CA ILE A 120 -9.14 2.90 -0.73
C ILE A 120 -9.88 1.61 -0.38
N TYR A 121 -9.91 0.64 -1.29
CA TYR A 121 -10.53 -0.67 -1.06
C TYR A 121 -9.87 -1.43 0.08
N ASP A 122 -8.53 -1.50 0.09
CA ASP A 122 -7.77 -2.18 1.14
C ASP A 122 -8.00 -1.52 2.50
N TRP A 123 -7.94 -0.18 2.56
CA TRP A 123 -8.17 0.58 3.79
C TRP A 123 -9.60 0.49 4.32
N ARG A 124 -10.61 0.65 3.46
CA ARG A 124 -12.02 0.75 3.90
C ARG A 124 -12.70 -0.58 4.09
N ILE A 125 -12.28 -1.63 3.38
CA ILE A 125 -13.01 -2.90 3.34
C ILE A 125 -12.16 -4.04 3.92
N LEU A 126 -10.93 -4.25 3.43
CA LEU A 126 -10.11 -5.37 3.89
C LEU A 126 -9.56 -5.16 5.29
N TRP A 127 -8.95 -4.00 5.55
CA TRP A 127 -8.35 -3.69 6.85
C TRP A 127 -9.29 -3.89 8.04
N PRO A 128 -10.51 -3.29 8.08
CA PRO A 128 -11.41 -3.49 9.21
C PRO A 128 -11.85 -4.95 9.35
N ARG A 129 -11.98 -5.69 8.24
CA ARG A 129 -12.32 -7.13 8.26
C ARG A 129 -11.19 -7.95 8.88
N ILE A 130 -9.95 -7.70 8.48
CA ILE A 130 -8.75 -8.36 9.02
C ILE A 130 -8.63 -8.10 10.52
N VAL A 131 -8.80 -6.84 10.96
CA VAL A 131 -8.74 -6.48 12.39
C VAL A 131 -9.84 -7.18 13.19
N ARG A 132 -11.07 -7.26 12.66
CA ARG A 132 -12.19 -7.95 13.32
C ARG A 132 -11.93 -9.45 13.45
N LEU A 133 -11.52 -10.10 12.37
CA LEU A 133 -11.19 -11.54 12.38
C LEU A 133 -10.04 -11.84 13.33
N ARG A 134 -9.02 -10.98 13.38
CA ARG A 134 -7.91 -11.12 14.33
C ARG A 134 -8.39 -11.05 15.78
N ARG A 135 -9.26 -10.11 16.12
CA ARG A 135 -9.82 -10.00 17.47
C ARG A 135 -10.64 -11.24 17.82
N GLN A 136 -11.55 -11.64 16.94
CA GLN A 136 -12.36 -12.84 17.13
C GLN A 136 -11.52 -14.10 17.33
N TYR A 137 -10.40 -14.24 16.59
CA TYR A 137 -9.47 -15.35 16.75
C TYR A 137 -8.80 -15.35 18.12
N ILE A 138 -8.36 -14.18 18.61
CA ILE A 138 -7.73 -14.04 19.92
C ILE A 138 -8.75 -14.30 21.04
N ASP A 139 -9.97 -13.78 20.90
CA ASP A 139 -11.02 -13.88 21.90
C ASP A 139 -11.50 -15.33 22.10
N HIS A 140 -11.44 -16.17 21.05
CA HIS A 140 -11.88 -17.58 21.08
C HIS A 140 -10.71 -18.56 20.91
N ALA A 141 -9.48 -18.16 21.27
CA ALA A 141 -8.28 -18.97 21.01
C ALA A 141 -8.31 -20.36 21.67
N ASP A 142 -9.05 -20.51 22.77
CA ASP A 142 -9.21 -21.75 23.52
C ASP A 142 -10.35 -22.64 22.97
N GLU A 143 -11.15 -22.14 22.01
CA GLU A 143 -12.29 -22.83 21.41
C GLU A 143 -11.98 -23.20 19.94
N PRO A 144 -11.40 -24.37 19.65
CA PRO A 144 -10.88 -24.72 18.33
C PRO A 144 -11.96 -24.74 17.24
N GLU A 145 -13.20 -25.09 17.60
CA GLU A 145 -14.36 -25.11 16.70
C GLU A 145 -14.68 -23.72 16.13
N ILE A 146 -14.38 -22.66 16.88
CA ILE A 146 -14.60 -21.27 16.48
C ILE A 146 -13.29 -20.65 15.94
N ALA A 147 -12.15 -20.93 16.56
CA ALA A 147 -10.86 -20.34 16.20
C ALA A 147 -10.40 -20.75 14.79
N ASN A 148 -10.53 -22.02 14.42
CA ASN A 148 -10.06 -22.54 13.13
C ASN A 148 -10.76 -21.89 11.92
N PRO A 149 -12.10 -21.82 11.83
CA PRO A 149 -12.76 -21.17 10.71
C PRO A 149 -12.48 -19.66 10.65
N VAL A 150 -12.33 -18.98 11.80
CA VAL A 150 -11.95 -17.57 11.83
C VAL A 150 -10.53 -17.36 11.29
N ARG A 151 -9.60 -18.26 11.65
CA ARG A 151 -8.23 -18.25 11.14
C ARG A 151 -8.18 -18.44 9.63
N GLU A 152 -8.94 -19.39 9.08
CA GLU A 152 -9.00 -19.61 7.62
C GLU A 152 -9.49 -18.36 6.89
N GLN A 153 -10.52 -17.69 7.42
CA GLN A 153 -11.02 -16.43 6.86
C GLN A 153 -9.99 -15.30 6.96
N PHE A 154 -9.27 -15.23 8.07
CA PHE A 154 -8.17 -14.28 8.26
C PHE A 154 -7.08 -14.52 7.21
N ASP A 155 -6.63 -15.76 7.04
CA ASP A 155 -5.59 -16.13 6.07
C ASP A 155 -6.03 -15.83 4.64
N ALA A 156 -7.29 -16.08 4.29
CA ALA A 156 -7.85 -15.73 2.99
C ALA A 156 -7.85 -14.20 2.75
N CYS A 157 -8.26 -13.40 3.74
CA CYS A 157 -8.23 -11.94 3.64
C CYS A 157 -6.80 -11.41 3.56
N HIS A 158 -5.88 -11.98 4.33
CA HIS A 158 -4.47 -11.62 4.33
C HIS A 158 -3.82 -11.90 2.97
N ARG A 159 -4.01 -13.10 2.40
CA ARG A 159 -3.54 -13.44 1.05
C ARG A 159 -4.05 -12.45 0.01
N ARG A 160 -5.33 -12.08 0.10
CA ARG A 160 -5.93 -11.08 -0.80
C ARG A 160 -5.27 -9.71 -0.68
N SER A 161 -5.01 -9.25 0.55
CA SER A 161 -4.30 -7.97 0.79
C SER A 161 -2.87 -8.00 0.21
N VAL A 162 -2.15 -9.11 0.38
CA VAL A 162 -0.81 -9.30 -0.23
C VAL A 162 -0.89 -9.26 -1.76
N SER A 163 -1.86 -9.93 -2.38
CA SER A 163 -2.05 -9.86 -3.84
C SER A 163 -2.34 -8.44 -4.33
N LEU A 164 -3.17 -7.68 -3.59
CA LEU A 164 -3.45 -6.28 -3.91
C LEU A 164 -2.22 -5.39 -3.77
N MET A 165 -1.36 -5.65 -2.77
CA MET A 165 -0.09 -4.94 -2.61
C MET A 165 0.85 -5.19 -3.80
N SER A 166 0.98 -6.44 -4.25
CA SER A 166 1.77 -6.77 -5.44
C SER A 166 1.19 -6.11 -6.70
N LEU A 167 -0.14 -6.16 -6.89
CA LEU A 167 -0.80 -5.49 -8.02
C LEU A 167 -0.54 -3.98 -7.99
N LYS A 168 -0.64 -3.34 -6.82
CA LYS A 168 -0.33 -1.92 -6.63
C LYS A 168 1.12 -1.59 -7.00
N LEU A 169 2.09 -2.43 -6.64
CA LEU A 169 3.49 -2.25 -7.06
C LEU A 169 3.63 -2.24 -8.59
N PHE A 170 2.97 -3.16 -9.29
CA PHE A 170 2.98 -3.18 -10.77
C PHE A 170 2.34 -1.94 -11.37
N LEU A 171 1.22 -1.45 -10.81
CA LEU A 171 0.58 -0.22 -11.29
C LEU A 171 1.48 1.00 -11.09
N LEU A 172 2.11 1.14 -9.92
CA LEU A 172 3.02 2.24 -9.62
C LEU A 172 4.29 2.17 -10.49
N LEU A 173 4.83 0.98 -10.74
CA LEU A 173 5.93 0.78 -11.68
C LEU A 173 5.51 1.18 -13.10
N GLY A 174 4.31 0.79 -13.54
CA GLY A 174 3.74 1.23 -14.81
C GLY A 174 3.68 2.76 -14.89
N MET A 175 3.19 3.43 -13.84
CA MET A 175 3.17 4.89 -13.79
C MET A 175 4.57 5.51 -13.95
N ILE A 176 5.60 4.94 -13.31
CA ILE A 176 6.99 5.40 -13.46
C ILE A 176 7.43 5.28 -14.92
N LEU A 177 7.23 4.13 -15.56
CA LEU A 177 7.65 3.87 -16.93
C LEU A 177 6.93 4.79 -17.93
N PHE A 178 5.61 4.97 -17.80
CA PHE A 178 4.83 5.85 -18.66
C PHE A 178 5.03 7.35 -18.37
N SER A 179 5.69 7.71 -17.26
CA SER A 179 6.01 9.10 -16.92
C SER A 179 7.37 9.56 -17.42
N GLY A 180 8.29 8.64 -17.74
CA GLY A 180 9.62 8.96 -18.26
C GLY A 180 9.62 9.78 -19.56
N GLY A 181 8.58 9.63 -20.39
CA GLY A 181 8.46 10.34 -21.68
C GLY A 181 8.14 11.85 -21.57
N ILE A 182 7.72 12.34 -20.40
CA ILE A 182 7.24 13.73 -20.22
C ILE A 182 8.40 14.71 -20.02
N ALA A 183 9.57 14.23 -19.63
CA ALA A 183 10.74 15.06 -19.35
C ALA A 183 11.21 15.88 -20.58
N TYR A 184 10.78 15.53 -21.80
CA TYR A 184 11.16 16.19 -23.05
C TYR A 184 10.04 17.01 -23.71
N GLY A 185 8.88 17.18 -23.05
CA GLY A 185 7.76 17.96 -23.61
C GLY A 185 8.05 19.46 -23.69
N ARG A 186 7.93 20.06 -24.88
CA ARG A 186 8.06 21.51 -25.09
C ARG A 186 7.08 22.27 -24.19
N VAL A 187 7.61 23.19 -23.38
CA VAL A 187 6.80 24.17 -22.62
C VAL A 187 6.23 25.18 -23.61
N ILE A 188 4.92 25.42 -23.57
CA ILE A 188 4.30 26.52 -24.30
C ILE A 188 4.88 27.83 -23.76
N LEU A 189 5.54 28.59 -24.62
CA LEU A 189 5.89 29.99 -24.35
C LEU A 189 4.73 30.89 -24.75
#